data_AF-A0A1F8LZ00-F1
#
_entry.id   AF-A0A1F8LZ00-F1
#
_cell.length_a   1.000
_cell.length_b   1.000
_cell.length_c   1.000
_cell.angle_alpha   90.00
_cell.angle_beta   90.00
_cell.angle_gamma   90.00
#
_symmetry.space_group_name_H-M   'P 1'
#
loop_
_entity.id
_entity.type
_entity.pdbx_description
1 polymer ?
#
loop_
_entity_poly.entity_id
_entity_poly.type
_entity_poly.pdbx_seq_one_letter_code
_entity_poly.pdbx_strand_id
1 'polypeptide(L)'
;MVIDDLCRNELRLYKNFFQPVMRLLSKESIGGRLNRKHGIARAPYQRLMDSGQMPNETRRQREALYLSLDLGQLKPNTDTKLDNLHKTYEEKRKSHQVEL
;
A
#
# COMPACT_ATOMS: atom_id res chain seq x y z
N MET A 1 5.97 -5.77 -17.50
CA MET A 1 7.13 -5.91 -16.59
C MET A 1 6.60 -6.28 -15.20
N VAL A 2 7.23 -7.23 -14.50
CA VAL A 2 6.74 -7.82 -13.22
C VAL A 2 6.36 -6.76 -12.16
N ILE A 3 7.04 -5.61 -12.16
CA ILE A 3 6.77 -4.49 -11.24
C ILE A 3 5.41 -3.83 -11.50
N ASP A 4 5.03 -3.61 -12.76
CA ASP A 4 3.76 -2.95 -13.09
C ASP A 4 2.57 -3.84 -12.74
N ASP A 5 2.69 -5.15 -12.93
CA ASP A 5 1.69 -6.15 -12.52
C ASP A 5 1.49 -6.16 -10.99
N LEU A 6 2.59 -6.27 -10.23
CA LEU A 6 2.55 -6.26 -8.76
C LEU A 6 1.93 -4.97 -8.21
N CYS A 7 2.28 -3.81 -8.80
CA CYS A 7 1.76 -2.51 -8.40
C CYS A 7 0.27 -2.34 -8.72
N ARG A 8 -0.22 -2.85 -9.86
CA ARG A 8 -1.64 -2.70 -10.25
C ARG A 8 -2.57 -3.62 -9.46
N ASN A 9 -2.08 -4.81 -9.11
CA ASN A 9 -2.87 -5.88 -8.55
C ASN A 9 -2.69 -5.97 -7.02
N GLU A 10 -1.81 -6.84 -6.54
CA GLU A 10 -1.77 -7.25 -5.13
C GLU A 10 -1.35 -6.12 -4.20
N LEU A 11 -0.31 -5.37 -4.56
CA LEU A 11 0.26 -4.35 -3.69
C LEU A 11 -0.73 -3.20 -3.45
N ARG A 12 -1.46 -2.79 -4.50
CA ARG A 12 -2.48 -1.75 -4.40
C ARG A 12 -3.62 -2.17 -3.48
N LEU A 13 -4.07 -3.41 -3.57
CA LEU A 13 -5.15 -3.93 -2.75
C LEU A 13 -4.70 -4.02 -1.28
N TYR A 14 -3.51 -4.58 -1.04
CA TYR A 14 -2.97 -4.68 0.32
C TYR A 14 -2.78 -3.31 0.98
N LYS A 15 -2.10 -2.38 0.29
CA LYS A 15 -1.79 -1.04 0.82
C LYS A 15 -3.03 -0.21 1.11
N ASN A 16 -4.05 -0.29 0.25
CA ASN A 16 -5.22 0.57 0.37
C ASN A 16 -6.26 0.01 1.34
N PHE A 17 -6.48 -1.30 1.35
CA PHE A 17 -7.56 -1.90 2.12
C PHE A 17 -7.13 -2.33 3.52
N PHE A 18 -5.85 -2.69 3.69
CA PHE A 18 -5.41 -3.40 4.90
C PHE A 18 -4.24 -2.77 5.63
N GLN A 19 -3.36 -2.02 4.96
CA GLN A 19 -2.25 -1.37 5.66
C GLN A 19 -2.69 -0.06 6.34
N PRO A 20 -2.64 0.02 7.68
CA PRO A 20 -2.94 1.27 8.38
C PRO A 20 -1.81 2.28 8.18
N VAL A 21 -2.17 3.54 7.95
CA VAL A 21 -1.22 4.65 7.83
C VAL A 21 -1.62 5.80 8.75
N MET A 22 -0.63 6.38 9.43
CA MET A 22 -0.79 7.61 10.20
C MET A 22 -0.62 8.82 9.27
N ARG A 23 -1.62 9.72 9.22
CA ARG A 23 -1.47 10.99 8.51
C ARG A 23 -1.01 12.06 9.47
N LEU A 24 -0.18 12.97 8.96
CA LEU A 24 0.15 14.22 9.63
C LEU A 24 -1.12 15.09 9.68
N LEU A 25 -1.56 15.46 10.88
CA LEU A 25 -2.73 16.30 11.11
C LEU A 25 -2.35 17.77 11.16
N SER A 26 -1.27 18.09 11.87
CA SER A 26 -0.75 19.45 11.94
C SER A 26 0.78 19.46 12.03
N LYS A 27 1.34 20.58 11.61
CA LYS A 27 2.77 20.86 11.62
C LYS A 27 2.93 22.32 12.00
N GLU A 28 3.45 22.57 13.20
CA GLU A 28 3.55 23.91 13.78
C GLU A 28 4.96 24.15 14.31
N SER A 29 5.43 25.40 14.21
CA SER A 29 6.73 25.81 14.75
C SER A 29 6.51 26.59 16.03
N ILE A 30 7.01 26.09 17.15
CA ILE A 30 6.89 26.73 18.48
C ILE A 30 8.31 26.92 19.01
N GLY A 31 8.73 28.17 19.21
CA GLY A 31 10.07 28.50 19.69
C GLY A 31 11.21 28.01 18.78
N GLY A 32 10.99 28.00 17.46
CA GLY A 32 11.97 27.50 16.49
C GLY A 32 12.04 25.97 16.35
N ARG A 33 11.22 25.22 17.11
CA ARG A 33 11.12 23.75 16.99
C ARG A 33 9.88 23.35 16.21
N LEU A 34 10.07 22.42 15.28
CA LEU A 34 9.00 21.87 14.45
C LEU A 34 8.30 20.72 15.17
N ASN A 35 7.05 20.94 15.57
CA ASN A 35 6.19 19.94 16.17
C ASN A 35 5.24 19.36 15.12
N ARG A 36 5.18 18.02 15.03
CA ARG A 36 4.35 17.27 14.09
C ARG A 36 3.35 16.43 14.86
N LYS A 37 2.05 16.66 14.65
CA LYS A 37 0.99 15.85 15.26
C LYS A 37 0.49 14.84 14.25
N HIS A 38 0.63 13.55 14.57
CA HIS A 38 0.10 12.47 13.76
C HIS A 38 -1.25 12.00 14.30
N GLY A 39 -2.14 11.60 13.39
CA GLY A 39 -3.43 11.02 13.74
C GLY A 39 -3.35 9.52 14.02
N ILE A 40 -4.50 8.95 14.36
CA ILE A 40 -4.65 7.50 14.54
C ILE A 40 -4.36 6.78 13.23
N ALA A 41 -3.66 5.66 13.32
CA ALA A 41 -3.39 4.80 12.18
C ALA A 41 -4.71 4.18 11.68
N ARG A 42 -5.05 4.41 10.40
CA ARG A 42 -6.23 3.82 9.75
C ARG A 42 -5.88 3.42 8.32
N ALA A 43 -6.50 2.36 7.83
CA ALA A 43 -6.34 1.96 6.44
C ALA A 43 -6.92 3.04 5.51
N PRO A 44 -6.29 3.33 4.35
CA PRO A 44 -6.81 4.32 3.39
C PRO A 44 -8.27 4.09 3.01
N TYR A 45 -8.69 2.83 2.81
CA TYR A 45 -10.07 2.43 2.55
C TYR A 45 -11.02 2.88 3.66
N GLN A 46 -10.74 2.56 4.93
CA GLN A 46 -11.57 2.93 6.07
C GLN A 46 -11.76 4.46 6.14
N ARG A 47 -10.65 5.20 5.99
CA ARG A 47 -10.68 6.66 5.99
C ARG A 47 -11.51 7.24 4.84
N LEU A 48 -11.44 6.62 3.66
CA LEU A 48 -12.23 7.03 2.51
C LEU A 48 -13.72 6.74 2.71
N MET A 49 -14.06 5.64 3.39
CA MET A 49 -15.45 5.36 3.76
C MET A 49 -15.98 6.38 4.77
N ASP A 50 -15.16 6.75 5.76
CA ASP A 50 -15.46 7.73 6.79
C ASP A 50 -15.58 9.16 6.24
N SER A 51 -14.93 9.49 5.12
CA SER A 51 -14.86 10.87 4.61
C SER A 51 -16.18 11.38 4.03
N GLY A 52 -17.08 10.49 3.63
CA GLY A 52 -18.36 10.85 2.99
C GLY A 52 -18.22 11.49 1.61
N GLN A 53 -17.02 11.54 1.03
CA GLN A 53 -16.75 12.26 -0.23
C GLN A 53 -17.11 11.47 -1.49
N MET A 54 -17.62 10.24 -1.35
CA MET A 54 -17.94 9.39 -2.51
C MET A 54 -19.44 9.21 -2.72
N PRO A 55 -19.89 9.08 -3.99
CA PRO A 55 -21.24 8.63 -4.30
C PRO A 55 -21.53 7.26 -3.68
N ASN A 56 -22.80 7.04 -3.30
CA ASN A 56 -23.24 5.78 -2.67
C ASN A 56 -22.95 4.54 -3.53
N GLU A 57 -23.02 4.66 -4.86
CA GLU A 57 -22.70 3.58 -5.78
C GLU A 57 -21.22 3.17 -5.69
N THR A 58 -20.30 4.14 -5.77
CA THR A 58 -18.86 3.89 -5.64
C THR A 58 -18.50 3.32 -4.26
N ARG A 59 -19.21 3.75 -3.20
CA ARG A 59 -19.06 3.19 -1.86
C ARG A 59 -19.41 1.70 -1.85
N ARG A 60 -20.58 1.32 -2.37
CA ARG A 60 -21.01 -0.09 -2.45
C ARG A 60 -20.04 -0.95 -3.26
N GLN A 61 -19.53 -0.44 -4.39
CA GLN A 61 -18.54 -1.16 -5.20
C GLN A 61 -17.25 -1.43 -4.41
N ARG A 62 -16.78 -0.44 -3.64
CA ARG A 62 -15.58 -0.61 -2.79
C ARG A 62 -15.82 -1.54 -1.60
N GLU A 63 -17.01 -1.52 -1.01
CA GLU A 63 -17.40 -2.46 0.06
C GLU A 63 -17.46 -3.89 -0.47
N ALA A 64 -18.10 -4.11 -1.62
CA ALA A 64 -18.13 -5.41 -2.27
C ALA A 64 -16.71 -5.93 -2.58
N LEU A 65 -15.84 -5.06 -3.10
CA LEU A 65 -14.44 -5.41 -3.32
C LEU A 65 -13.76 -5.77 -2.00
N TYR A 66 -13.89 -4.96 -0.94
CA TYR A 66 -13.31 -5.26 0.36
C TYR A 66 -13.75 -6.62 0.92
N LEU A 67 -15.05 -6.94 0.83
CA LEU A 67 -15.60 -8.22 1.29
C LEU A 67 -15.11 -9.41 0.44
N SER A 68 -14.79 -9.18 -0.83
CA SER A 68 -14.21 -10.22 -1.70
C SER A 68 -12.72 -10.46 -1.46
N LEU A 69 -12.02 -9.54 -0.77
CA LEU A 69 -10.58 -9.66 -0.51
C LEU A 69 -10.33 -10.52 0.73
N ASP A 70 -9.61 -11.63 0.53
CA ASP A 70 -9.10 -12.45 1.63
C ASP A 70 -7.67 -12.03 2.02
N LEU A 71 -7.50 -11.53 3.25
CA LEU A 71 -6.19 -11.17 3.80
C LEU A 71 -5.24 -12.37 3.86
N GLY A 72 -5.80 -13.58 4.10
CA GLY A 72 -5.07 -14.83 4.20
C GLY A 72 -4.39 -15.23 2.89
N GLN A 73 -4.93 -14.80 1.74
CA GLN A 73 -4.35 -15.08 0.42
C GLN A 73 -3.58 -13.87 -0.14
N LEU A 74 -4.05 -12.65 0.12
CA LEU A 74 -3.49 -11.46 -0.49
C LEU A 74 -2.05 -11.18 -0.04
N LYS A 75 -1.74 -11.41 1.23
CA LYS A 75 -0.39 -11.17 1.77
C LYS A 75 0.62 -12.21 1.23
N PRO A 76 0.39 -13.53 1.32
CA PRO A 76 1.31 -14.51 0.74
C PRO A 76 1.54 -14.34 -0.77
N ASN A 77 0.51 -13.98 -1.53
CA ASN A 77 0.65 -13.73 -2.97
C ASN A 77 1.54 -12.51 -3.24
N THR A 78 1.40 -11.44 -2.44
CA THR A 78 2.26 -10.25 -2.54
C THR A 78 3.71 -10.60 -2.22
N ASP A 79 3.94 -11.34 -1.13
CA ASP A 79 5.28 -11.73 -0.67
C ASP A 79 5.97 -12.65 -1.70
N THR A 80 5.26 -13.63 -2.25
CA THR A 80 5.79 -14.54 -3.29
C THR A 80 6.24 -13.79 -4.55
N LYS A 81 5.45 -12.81 -5.00
CA LYS A 81 5.80 -12.00 -6.16
C LYS A 81 7.01 -11.10 -5.89
N LEU A 82 7.12 -10.56 -4.67
CA LEU A 82 8.28 -9.76 -4.26
C LEU A 82 9.55 -10.62 -4.22
N ASP A 83 9.47 -11.84 -3.69
CA ASP A 83 10.61 -12.77 -3.64
C ASP A 83 11.10 -13.13 -5.04
N ASN A 84 10.18 -13.40 -5.97
CA ASN A 84 10.53 -13.69 -7.36
C ASN A 84 11.21 -12.49 -8.02
N LEU A 85 10.69 -11.27 -7.81
CA LEU A 85 11.31 -10.05 -8.31
C LEU A 85 12.72 -9.87 -7.76
N HIS A 86 12.91 -10.11 -6.45
CA HIS A 86 14.20 -9.99 -5.80
C HIS A 86 15.21 -11.00 -6.37
N LYS A 87 14.80 -12.26 -6.58
CA LYS A 87 15.64 -13.29 -7.22
C LYS A 87 16.08 -12.87 -8.63
N THR A 88 15.14 -12.46 -9.48
CA THR A 88 15.46 -12.02 -10.85
C THR A 88 16.39 -10.80 -10.87
N TYR A 89 16.24 -9.89 -9.91
CA TYR A 89 17.12 -8.74 -9.77
C TYR A 89 18.55 -9.15 -9.36
N GLU A 90 18.68 -10.02 -8.36
CA GLU A 90 19.98 -10.53 -7.89
C GLU A 90 20.72 -11.31 -9.00
N GLU A 91 20.00 -12.11 -9.79
CA GLU A 91 20.56 -12.83 -10.94
C GLU A 91 21.10 -11.88 -12.01
N LYS A 92 20.33 -10.84 -12.38
CA LYS A 92 20.79 -9.80 -13.32
C LYS A 92 22.00 -9.02 -12.82
N ARG A 93 22.05 -8.73 -11.52
CA ARG A 93 23.16 -8.04 -10.90
C ARG A 93 24.44 -8.89 -10.94
N LYS A 94 24.33 -10.19 -10.67
CA LYS A 94 25.46 -11.13 -10.75
C LYS A 94 25.96 -11.30 -12.18
N SER A 95 25.07 -11.39 -13.18
CA SER A 95 25.51 -11.49 -14.58
C SER A 95 26.25 -10.24 -15.07
N HIS A 96 25.83 -9.05 -14.63
CA HIS A 96 26.54 -7.79 -14.92
C HIS A 96 27.90 -7.66 -14.20
N GLN A 97 28.12 -8.39 -13.10
CA GLN A 97 29.40 -8.40 -12.37
C GLN A 97 30.41 -9.40 -12.93
N VAL A 98 29.98 -10.35 -13.76
CA VAL A 98 30.86 -11.38 -14.39
C VAL A 98 31.33 -10.93 -15.78
N GLU A 99 30.71 -9.90 -16.37
CA GLU A 99 31.09 -9.29 -17.65
C GLU A 99 32.07 -8.09 -17.52
N LEU A 100 32.57 -7.81 -16.31
CA LEU A 100 33.60 -6.79 -15.99
C LEU A 100 34.82 -7.46 -15.36
#